data_AF-A0A259PUY4-F1
#
_entry.id   AF-A0A259PUY4-F1
#
_cell.length_a   1.000
_cell.length_b   1.000
_cell.length_c   1.000
_cell.angle_alpha   90.00
_cell.angle_beta   90.00
_cell.angle_gamma   90.00
#
_symmetry.space_group_name_H-M   'P 1'
#
loop_
_entity.id
_entity.type
_entity.pdbx_description
1 polymer ?
#
loop_
_entity_poly.entity_id
_entity_poly.type
_entity_poly.pdbx_seq_one_letter_code
_entity_poly.pdbx_strand_id
1 'polypeptide(L)'
;MTDSATRRIGIGFLAWAVVFQGAASAMTLDFRQAVDIALRQNPDLLAVQAQIAQAKAGVAQAEGARLPKITATVGATRTNDPLNVFGIKLSQRGATFNDFGAGQFNPAVPGVLNIAPDNLNEPSAVNNFSTRLEAQLPLYTGGKLQGYMRQARSMLLAAQSGDQA
;
A
#
# COMPACT_ATOMS: atom_id res chain seq x y z
N MET A 1 -27.98 -18.62 -63.86
CA MET A 1 -27.00 -17.59 -63.46
C MET A 1 -27.44 -17.15 -62.07
N THR A 2 -26.80 -17.46 -60.95
CA THR A 2 -25.43 -17.84 -60.56
C THR A 2 -25.58 -18.43 -59.15
N ASP A 3 -25.08 -19.64 -58.88
CA ASP A 3 -23.89 -19.93 -58.03
C ASP A 3 -24.13 -19.60 -56.52
N SER A 4 -24.35 -20.57 -55.61
CA SER A 4 -23.44 -21.55 -54.97
C SER A 4 -23.06 -21.16 -53.53
N ALA A 5 -22.60 -22.18 -52.78
CA ALA A 5 -21.87 -22.12 -51.49
C ALA A 5 -22.63 -22.53 -50.21
N THR A 6 -22.70 -23.85 -50.02
CA THR A 6 -22.07 -24.60 -48.92
C THR A 6 -21.68 -23.83 -47.64
N ARG A 7 -22.31 -24.17 -46.50
CA ARG A 7 -21.58 -24.41 -45.24
C ARG A 7 -22.43 -25.16 -44.21
N ARG A 8 -22.22 -26.49 -44.15
CA ARG A 8 -22.56 -27.34 -43.00
C ARG A 8 -21.54 -27.05 -41.91
N ILE A 9 -21.95 -26.48 -40.78
CA ILE A 9 -21.13 -26.36 -39.58
C ILE A 9 -21.78 -27.24 -38.50
N GLY A 10 -20.96 -28.15 -38.00
CA GLY A 10 -21.36 -29.32 -37.22
C GLY A 10 -21.97 -28.98 -35.87
N ILE A 11 -23.09 -29.65 -35.61
CA ILE A 11 -23.61 -29.89 -34.27
C ILE A 11 -22.76 -31.01 -33.68
N GLY A 12 -21.86 -30.67 -32.76
CA GLY A 12 -21.03 -31.68 -32.14
C GLY A 12 -20.15 -31.09 -31.05
N PHE A 13 -20.74 -30.83 -29.88
CA PHE A 13 -20.10 -30.81 -28.56
C PHE A 13 -21.14 -30.44 -27.49
N LEU A 14 -22.16 -31.29 -27.29
CA LEU A 14 -23.14 -31.06 -26.20
C LEU A 14 -23.69 -32.37 -25.62
N ALA A 15 -22.80 -33.33 -25.35
CA ALA A 15 -23.18 -34.57 -24.69
C ALA A 15 -22.01 -35.16 -23.89
N TRP A 16 -21.55 -34.45 -22.85
CA TRP A 16 -20.83 -35.08 -21.76
C TRP A 16 -21.07 -34.38 -20.42
N ALA A 17 -22.35 -34.24 -20.07
CA ALA A 17 -22.74 -34.10 -18.67
C ALA A 17 -22.90 -35.51 -18.09
N VAL A 18 -21.79 -36.12 -17.69
CA VAL A 18 -21.84 -37.34 -16.88
C VAL A 18 -22.44 -36.93 -15.54
N VAL A 19 -23.63 -37.46 -15.28
CA VAL A 19 -24.35 -37.32 -14.01
C VAL A 19 -23.49 -37.96 -12.93
N PHE A 20 -22.88 -37.14 -12.08
CA PHE A 20 -22.26 -37.59 -10.84
C PHE A 20 -23.39 -37.90 -9.85
N GLN A 21 -24.01 -39.08 -9.98
CA GLN A 21 -24.89 -39.63 -8.93
C GLN A 21 -23.98 -40.06 -7.77
N GLY A 22 -23.62 -39.12 -6.90
CA GLY A 22 -23.03 -39.45 -5.62
C GLY A 22 -24.07 -40.21 -4.80
N ALA A 23 -23.83 -41.50 -4.53
CA ALA A 23 -24.60 -42.24 -3.55
C ALA A 23 -24.43 -41.55 -2.19
N ALA A 24 -25.41 -40.72 -1.81
CA ALA A 24 -25.50 -40.17 -0.48
C ALA A 24 -25.91 -41.30 0.45
N SER A 25 -24.92 -41.96 1.05
CA SER A 25 -25.16 -42.82 2.20
C SER A 25 -25.71 -41.95 3.32
N ALA A 26 -26.98 -42.11 3.65
CA ALA A 26 -27.58 -41.52 4.82
C ALA A 26 -26.97 -42.18 6.05
N MET A 27 -25.84 -41.65 6.53
CA MET A 27 -25.28 -42.04 7.81
C MET A 27 -26.26 -41.56 8.89
N THR A 28 -26.89 -42.48 9.59
CA THR A 28 -27.72 -42.14 10.75
C THR A 28 -26.79 -41.71 11.86
N LEU A 29 -26.60 -40.41 12.01
CA LEU A 29 -25.78 -39.87 13.09
C LEU A 29 -26.57 -39.92 14.39
N ASP A 30 -25.93 -40.43 15.43
CA ASP A 30 -26.39 -40.21 16.80
C ASP A 30 -26.34 -38.71 17.12
N PHE A 31 -27.22 -38.24 17.99
CA PHE A 31 -27.35 -36.82 18.35
C PHE A 31 -25.99 -36.21 18.74
N ARG A 32 -25.19 -36.94 19.52
CA ARG A 32 -23.84 -36.48 19.91
C ARG A 32 -22.90 -36.34 18.73
N GLN A 33 -22.95 -37.28 17.78
CA GLN A 33 -22.11 -37.23 16.59
C GLN A 33 -22.53 -36.04 15.70
N ALA A 34 -23.83 -35.76 15.58
CA ALA A 34 -24.33 -34.64 14.78
C ALA A 34 -23.89 -33.29 15.37
N VAL A 35 -23.95 -33.15 16.70
CA VAL A 35 -23.44 -31.98 17.42
C VAL A 35 -21.93 -31.82 17.24
N ASP A 36 -21.15 -32.90 17.37
CA ASP A 36 -19.70 -32.87 17.20
C ASP A 36 -19.28 -32.43 15.80
N ILE A 37 -19.94 -32.94 14.76
CA ILE A 37 -19.65 -32.55 13.38
C ILE A 37 -20.06 -31.10 13.14
N ALA A 38 -21.23 -30.68 13.65
CA ALA A 38 -21.67 -29.30 13.55
C ALA A 38 -20.67 -28.35 14.22
N LEU A 39 -20.21 -28.63 15.44
CA LEU A 39 -19.24 -27.77 16.14
C LEU A 39 -17.87 -27.71 15.44
N ARG A 40 -17.45 -28.78 14.75
CA ARG A 40 -16.16 -28.82 14.05
C ARG A 40 -16.19 -28.20 12.65
N GLN A 41 -17.33 -28.26 11.96
CA GLN A 41 -17.42 -27.90 10.54
C GLN A 41 -18.40 -26.75 10.26
N ASN A 42 -18.89 -26.04 11.28
CA ASN A 42 -19.83 -24.93 11.10
C ASN A 42 -19.09 -23.66 10.60
N PRO A 43 -19.38 -23.17 9.37
CA PRO A 43 -18.81 -21.93 8.84
C PRO A 43 -19.22 -20.68 9.62
N ASP A 44 -20.37 -20.68 10.30
CA ASP A 44 -20.79 -19.57 11.15
C ASP A 44 -19.88 -19.45 12.39
N LEU A 45 -19.45 -20.57 12.97
CA LEU A 45 -18.47 -20.56 14.08
C LEU A 45 -17.13 -20.02 13.61
N LEU A 46 -16.70 -20.36 12.39
CA LEU A 46 -15.48 -19.78 11.81
C LEU A 46 -15.63 -18.26 11.60
N ALA A 47 -16.79 -17.81 11.14
CA ALA A 47 -17.08 -16.39 10.96
C ALA A 47 -17.05 -15.63 12.31
N VAL A 48 -17.65 -16.19 13.36
CA VAL A 48 -17.63 -15.61 14.72
C VAL A 48 -16.19 -15.55 15.26
N GLN A 49 -15.42 -16.62 15.12
CA GLN A 49 -14.00 -16.62 15.52
C GLN A 49 -13.19 -15.56 14.77
N ALA A 50 -13.42 -15.40 13.47
CA ALA A 50 -12.77 -14.36 12.67
C ALA A 50 -13.17 -12.95 13.14
N GLN A 51 -14.43 -12.72 13.51
CA GLN A 51 -14.89 -11.44 14.08
C GLN A 51 -14.21 -11.14 15.42
N ILE A 52 -14.09 -12.13 16.31
CA ILE A 52 -13.36 -11.98 17.58
C ILE A 52 -11.88 -11.67 17.31
N ALA A 53 -11.24 -12.38 16.37
CA ALA A 53 -9.85 -12.12 15.99
C ALA A 53 -9.66 -10.69 15.44
N GLN A 54 -10.57 -10.23 14.59
CA GLN A 54 -10.59 -8.86 14.08
C GLN A 54 -10.72 -7.84 15.21
N ALA A 55 -11.64 -8.06 16.15
CA ALA A 55 -11.82 -7.16 17.29
C ALA A 55 -10.59 -7.10 18.21
N LYS A 56 -9.92 -8.25 18.45
CA LYS A 56 -8.64 -8.31 19.16
C LYS A 56 -7.55 -7.51 18.45
N ALA A 57 -7.45 -7.65 17.12
CA ALA A 57 -6.53 -6.87 16.31
C ALA A 57 -6.82 -5.37 16.40
N GLY A 58 -8.09 -4.97 16.43
CA GLY A 58 -8.50 -3.58 16.64
C GLY A 58 -8.06 -3.01 18.00
N VAL A 59 -8.12 -3.81 19.07
CA VAL A 59 -7.58 -3.41 20.39
C VAL A 59 -6.06 -3.23 20.31
N ALA A 60 -5.34 -4.19 19.73
CA ALA A 60 -3.89 -4.11 19.57
C ALA A 60 -3.46 -2.88 18.74
N GLN A 61 -4.21 -2.55 17.68
CA GLN A 61 -3.99 -1.34 16.89
C GLN A 61 -4.19 -0.06 17.71
N ALA A 62 -5.26 -0.01 18.53
CA ALA A 62 -5.52 1.14 19.40
C ALA A 62 -4.45 1.31 20.48
N GLU A 63 -3.91 0.20 21.02
CA GLU A 63 -2.79 0.23 21.96
C GLU A 63 -1.49 0.68 21.29
N GLY A 64 -1.23 0.19 20.08
CA GLY A 64 -0.08 0.59 19.26
C GLY A 64 -0.03 2.09 18.95
N ALA A 65 -1.19 2.75 18.89
CA ALA A 65 -1.27 4.19 18.65
C ALA A 65 -0.64 5.06 19.77
N ARG A 66 -0.31 4.48 20.93
CA ARG A 66 0.44 5.17 22.01
C ARG A 66 1.95 4.97 21.93
N LEU A 67 2.42 4.07 21.09
CA LEU A 67 3.83 3.77 20.95
C LEU A 67 4.53 4.79 20.05
N PRO A 68 5.86 4.95 20.17
CA PRO A 68 6.63 5.73 19.21
C PRO A 68 6.50 5.16 17.80
N LYS A 69 6.22 6.02 16.82
CA LYS A 69 6.29 5.68 15.40
C LYS A 69 7.65 6.11 14.85
N ILE A 70 8.41 5.17 14.32
CA ILE A 70 9.69 5.44 13.64
C ILE A 70 9.47 5.28 12.14
N THR A 71 9.82 6.32 11.38
CA THR A 71 9.71 6.34 9.92
C THR A 71 11.09 6.58 9.32
N ALA A 72 11.55 5.65 8.47
CA ALA A 72 12.72 5.84 7.63
C ALA A 72 12.25 6.18 6.22
N THR A 73 12.81 7.25 5.64
CA THR A 73 12.53 7.67 4.26
C THR A 73 13.84 7.78 3.51
N VAL A 74 13.91 7.13 2.36
CA VAL A 74 15.01 7.24 1.41
C VAL A 74 14.44 7.71 0.08
N GLY A 75 15.05 8.74 -0.51
CA GLY A 75 14.64 9.29 -1.79
C GLY A 75 15.85 9.54 -2.68
N ALA A 76 15.70 9.26 -3.97
CA ALA A 76 16.67 9.60 -5.00
C ALA A 76 16.00 10.46 -6.07
N THR A 77 16.66 11.51 -6.52
CA THR A 77 16.19 12.37 -7.59
C THR A 77 17.34 12.68 -8.53
N ARG A 78 17.09 12.64 -9.83
CA ARG A 78 18.03 13.07 -10.86
C ARG A 78 17.38 14.17 -11.68
N THR A 79 18.04 15.30 -11.82
CA THR A 79 17.50 16.47 -12.53
C THR A 79 18.60 17.28 -13.18
N ASN A 80 18.28 17.88 -14.33
CA ASN A 80 19.07 18.90 -15.02
C ASN A 80 18.34 20.26 -15.05
N ASP A 81 17.23 20.40 -14.31
CA ASP A 81 16.58 21.70 -14.16
C ASP A 81 17.51 22.68 -13.42
N PRO A 82 17.83 23.85 -13.98
CA PRO A 82 18.79 24.81 -13.42
C PRO A 82 18.61 25.15 -11.96
N LEU A 83 17.37 25.50 -11.57
CA LEU A 83 17.04 25.91 -10.22
C LEU A 83 17.24 24.74 -9.24
N ASN A 84 16.77 23.56 -9.61
CA ASN A 84 16.93 22.37 -8.78
C ASN A 84 18.38 21.90 -8.72
N VAL A 85 19.13 21.91 -9.82
CA VAL A 85 20.56 21.54 -9.84
C VAL A 85 21.35 22.46 -8.92
N PHE A 86 21.16 23.77 -9.04
CA PHE A 86 21.82 24.73 -8.17
C PHE A 86 21.44 24.53 -6.70
N GLY A 87 20.14 24.39 -6.40
CA GLY A 87 19.64 24.13 -5.05
C GLY A 87 20.21 22.84 -4.44
N ILE A 88 20.29 21.76 -5.23
CA ILE A 88 20.88 20.48 -4.82
C ILE A 88 22.37 20.68 -4.53
N LYS A 89 23.15 21.24 -5.46
CA LYS A 89 24.59 21.50 -5.26
C LYS A 89 24.82 22.37 -4.03
N LEU A 90 24.01 23.42 -3.82
CA LEU A 90 24.11 24.29 -2.65
C LEU A 90 23.80 23.55 -1.34
N SER A 91 22.71 22.78 -1.30
CA SER A 91 22.33 21.98 -0.13
C SER A 91 23.40 20.95 0.27
N GLN A 92 24.12 20.43 -0.72
CA GLN A 92 25.21 19.47 -0.56
C GLN A 92 26.59 20.14 -0.44
N ARG A 93 26.66 21.49 -0.39
CA ARG A 93 27.91 22.29 -0.36
C ARG A 93 28.88 22.01 -1.52
N GLY A 94 28.36 21.61 -2.68
CA GLY A 94 29.10 21.35 -3.91
C GLY A 94 28.96 22.44 -4.98
N ALA A 95 28.36 23.60 -4.66
CA ALA A 95 28.30 24.73 -5.58
C ALA A 95 29.66 25.43 -5.70
N THR A 96 30.01 25.83 -6.92
CA THR A 96 31.28 26.45 -7.32
C THR A 96 31.01 27.76 -8.07
N PHE A 97 32.02 28.63 -8.16
CA PHE A 97 31.91 29.85 -8.98
C PHE A 97 31.58 29.56 -10.44
N ASN A 98 32.04 28.42 -10.96
CA ASN A 98 31.78 28.03 -12.34
C ASN A 98 30.31 27.65 -12.59
N ASP A 99 29.56 27.26 -11.55
CA ASP A 99 28.12 27.00 -11.65
C ASP A 99 27.30 28.28 -11.95
N PHE A 100 27.89 29.46 -11.72
CA PHE A 100 27.33 30.75 -12.11
C PHE A 100 27.87 31.24 -13.46
N GLY A 101 28.68 30.44 -14.16
CA GLY A 101 29.33 30.84 -15.41
C GLY A 101 30.51 31.80 -15.22
N ALA A 102 31.14 31.86 -14.04
CA ALA A 102 32.30 32.73 -13.83
C ALA A 102 33.46 32.44 -14.80
N GLY A 103 33.62 31.18 -15.24
CA GLY A 103 34.58 30.80 -16.27
C GLY A 103 34.23 31.27 -17.69
N GLN A 104 32.99 31.71 -17.91
CA GLN A 104 32.49 32.24 -19.19
C GLN A 104 32.52 33.78 -19.23
N PHE A 105 32.82 34.43 -18.09
CA PHE A 105 32.93 35.88 -18.02
C PHE A 105 34.23 36.37 -18.67
N ASN A 106 34.10 37.12 -19.77
CA ASN A 106 35.22 37.76 -20.45
C ASN A 106 35.02 39.30 -20.50
N PRO A 107 35.77 40.09 -19.72
CA PRO A 107 35.61 41.54 -19.68
C PRO A 107 35.99 42.26 -20.98
N ALA A 108 36.69 41.59 -21.91
CA ALA A 108 37.03 42.15 -23.22
C ALA A 108 35.84 42.15 -24.20
N VAL A 109 34.73 41.46 -23.89
CA VAL A 109 33.54 41.39 -24.75
C VAL A 109 32.57 42.53 -24.40
N PRO A 110 32.22 43.42 -25.35
CA PRO A 110 31.22 44.47 -25.11
C PRO A 110 29.87 43.86 -24.72
N GLY A 111 29.28 44.35 -23.63
CA GLY A 111 27.98 43.88 -23.16
C GLY A 111 27.99 42.50 -22.49
N VAL A 112 29.16 42.01 -22.02
CA VAL A 112 29.30 40.70 -21.34
C VAL A 112 28.29 40.44 -20.22
N LEU A 113 27.83 41.48 -19.51
CA LEU A 113 26.83 41.36 -18.45
C LEU A 113 25.43 40.96 -18.96
N ASN A 114 25.16 41.09 -20.26
CA ASN A 114 23.90 40.71 -20.90
C ASN A 114 23.96 39.33 -21.58
N ILE A 115 25.08 38.61 -21.48
CA ILE A 115 25.25 37.27 -22.04
C ILE A 115 24.84 36.24 -20.99
N ALA A 116 23.94 35.34 -21.36
CA ALA A 116 23.48 34.27 -20.50
C ALA A 116 24.59 33.21 -20.30
N PRO A 117 24.94 32.82 -19.06
CA PRO A 117 25.95 31.79 -18.80
C PRO A 117 25.41 30.38 -18.99
N ASP A 118 26.03 29.58 -19.87
CA ASP A 118 25.57 28.21 -20.16
C ASP A 118 25.62 27.31 -18.91
N ASN A 119 26.65 27.41 -18.06
CA ASN A 119 26.75 26.52 -16.88
C ASN A 119 25.61 26.73 -15.87
N LEU A 120 25.03 27.93 -15.83
CA LEU A 120 23.90 28.25 -14.96
C LEU A 120 22.58 27.84 -15.62
N ASN A 121 22.39 28.10 -16.92
CA ASN A 121 21.13 27.88 -17.62
C ASN A 121 20.96 26.47 -18.22
N GLU A 122 22.06 25.76 -18.49
CA GLU A 122 22.10 24.43 -19.09
C GLU A 122 23.04 23.48 -18.30
N PRO A 123 22.80 23.26 -17.01
CA PRO A 123 23.67 22.39 -16.23
C PRO A 123 23.51 20.92 -16.60
N SER A 124 24.57 20.15 -16.38
CA SER A 124 24.49 18.70 -16.43
C SER A 124 23.62 18.15 -15.30
N ALA A 125 23.00 17.00 -15.55
CA ALA A 125 22.11 16.37 -14.57
C ALA A 125 22.87 15.98 -13.30
N VAL A 126 22.34 16.36 -12.13
CA VAL A 126 22.86 15.98 -10.81
C VAL A 126 21.97 14.94 -10.15
N ASN A 127 22.58 14.12 -9.30
CA ASN A 127 21.87 13.17 -8.45
C ASN A 127 21.76 13.73 -7.03
N ASN A 128 20.59 13.59 -6.43
CA ASN A 128 20.34 13.92 -5.04
C ASN A 128 19.84 12.68 -4.30
N PHE A 129 20.52 12.32 -3.21
CA PHE A 129 20.12 11.24 -2.32
C PHE A 129 19.75 11.84 -0.97
N SER A 130 18.55 11.54 -0.49
CA SER A 130 18.06 12.00 0.79
C SER A 130 17.71 10.81 1.67
N THR A 131 18.19 10.85 2.91
CA THR A 131 17.88 9.85 3.94
C THR A 131 17.37 10.59 5.16
N ARG A 132 16.19 10.21 5.65
CA ARG A 132 15.56 10.81 6.82
C ARG A 132 15.11 9.71 7.77
N LEU A 133 15.42 9.87 9.05
CA LEU A 133 14.89 9.05 10.13
C LEU A 133 14.08 9.96 11.06
N GLU A 134 12.81 9.66 11.25
CA GLU A 134 11.88 10.44 12.08
C GLU A 134 11.27 9.55 13.16
N ALA A 135 11.20 10.04 14.40
CA ALA A 135 10.52 9.37 15.51
C ALA A 135 9.45 10.29 16.11
N GLN A 136 8.20 9.82 16.17
CA GLN A 136 7.06 10.56 16.69
C GLN A 136 6.44 9.82 17.88
N LEU A 137 6.35 10.47 19.03
CA LEU A 137 5.75 9.92 20.25
C LEU A 137 4.62 10.83 20.76
N PRO A 138 3.36 10.36 20.82
CA PRO A 138 2.29 11.13 21.43
C PRO A 138 2.43 11.19 22.95
N LEU A 139 2.87 12.33 23.49
CA LEU A 139 2.98 12.55 24.94
C LEU A 139 1.61 12.80 25.60
N TYR A 140 0.77 13.62 24.96
CA TYR A 140 -0.57 13.94 25.44
C TYR A 140 -1.53 14.16 24.27
N THR A 141 -2.68 13.48 24.30
CA THR A 141 -3.69 13.52 23.22
C THR A 141 -5.06 14.00 23.68
N GLY A 142 -5.15 14.62 24.87
CA GLY A 142 -6.42 15.14 25.39
C GLY A 142 -7.50 14.09 25.63
N GLY A 143 -7.12 12.83 25.89
CA GLY A 143 -8.07 11.73 26.09
C GLY A 143 -8.48 10.99 24.81
N LYS A 144 -8.05 11.45 23.62
CA LYS A 144 -8.45 10.85 22.33
C LYS A 144 -8.04 9.39 22.21
N LEU A 145 -6.79 9.06 22.52
CA LEU A 145 -6.29 7.68 22.45
C LEU A 145 -6.97 6.78 23.50
N GLN A 146 -7.24 7.32 24.69
CA GLN A 146 -8.01 6.62 25.72
C GLN A 146 -9.45 6.34 25.27
N GLY A 147 -10.07 7.27 24.54
CA GLY A 147 -11.38 7.08 23.90
C GLY A 147 -11.37 5.92 22.91
N TYR A 148 -10.42 5.92 21.96
CA TYR A 148 -10.31 4.85 20.97
C TYR A 148 -9.99 3.48 21.57
N MET A 149 -9.12 3.41 22.58
CA MET A 149 -8.87 2.14 23.29
C MET A 149 -10.13 1.62 23.98
N ARG A 150 -10.90 2.49 24.65
CA ARG A 150 -12.16 2.09 25.29
C ARG A 150 -13.16 1.58 24.25
N GLN A 151 -13.30 2.29 23.13
CA GLN A 151 -14.17 1.88 22.03
C GLN A 151 -13.78 0.51 21.45
N ALA A 152 -12.49 0.29 21.17
CA ALA A 152 -12.00 -0.98 20.66
C ALA A 152 -12.25 -2.14 21.64
N ARG A 153 -12.04 -1.91 22.94
CA ARG A 153 -12.31 -2.90 23.99
C ARG A 153 -13.80 -3.21 24.09
N SER A 154 -14.69 -2.22 24.00
CA SER A 154 -16.13 -2.46 23.97
C SER A 154 -16.58 -3.27 22.75
N MET A 155 -15.97 -3.06 21.57
CA MET A 155 -16.25 -3.87 20.38
C MET A 155 -15.80 -5.32 20.56
N LEU A 156 -14.64 -5.54 21.19
CA LEU A 156 -14.17 -6.89 21.53
C LEU A 156 -15.12 -7.59 22.50
N LEU A 157 -15.57 -6.91 23.55
CA LEU A 157 -16.53 -7.47 24.50
C LEU A 157 -17.86 -7.81 23.80
N ALA A 158 -18.36 -6.96 22.92
CA ALA A 158 -19.58 -7.22 22.15
C ALA A 158 -19.43 -8.45 21.24
N ALA A 159 -18.30 -8.59 20.54
CA ALA A 159 -18.01 -9.76 19.71
C ALA A 159 -17.93 -11.05 20.54
N GLN A 160 -17.41 -10.98 21.77
CA GLN A 160 -17.37 -12.12 22.68
C GLN A 160 -18.73 -12.46 23.28
N SER A 161 -19.57 -11.47 23.59
CA SER A 161 -20.92 -11.71 24.10
C SER A 161 -21.86 -12.26 23.04
N GLY A 162 -21.64 -11.94 21.76
CA GLY A 162 -22.40 -12.50 20.64
C GLY A 162 -22.13 -13.99 20.39
N ASP A 163 -21.01 -14.53 20.90
CA ASP A 163 -20.68 -15.96 20.88
C ASP A 163 -21.40 -16.74 22.02
N GLN A 164 -21.91 -16.03 23.03
CA GLN A 164 -22.61 -16.62 24.19
C GLN A 164 -24.14 -16.58 24.10
N ALA A 165 -24.71 -15.96 23.07
CA ALA A 165 -26.15 -15.80 22.86
C ALA A 165 -26.67 -16.74 21.77
#